data_AF-A0A2V7XCI9-F1
#
_entry.id   AF-A0A2V7XCI9-F1
#
_cell.length_a   1.000
_cell.length_b   1.000
_cell.length_c   1.000
_cell.angle_alpha   90.00
_cell.angle_beta   90.00
_cell.angle_gamma   90.00
#
_symmetry.space_group_name_H-M   'P 1'
#
loop_
_entity.id
_entity.type
_entity.pdbx_description
1 polymer ?
#
loop_
_entity_poly.entity_id
_entity_poly.type
_entity_poly.pdbx_seq_one_letter_code
_entity_poly.pdbx_strand_id
1 'polypeptide(L)'
;MRRGALRAHGVHGDRVLQAHDDDLQRHLSPDTRGVEGGKGLALFPERGEVPGGDRADLRAVRVRPAQPWRAGSGGADEGDPGRQPPRLSRLRAGAGHRPPALARRWPVSLAQSLAAAALQAAALLALAPLLRSAIKKMKAAFQSRQGPPLLQGYYDLAKLLRKEPVRSETASWVFVAGPRVYFATAVAATTLVPVLFAGAPLEQAGGILVFVGLLALGRFALATASLDTGSPFGGMGSSREMTVAALAEPALMLGLFAVALWGGSLNLGDLVRATISRGISGHPSELLAAAALFIVLIAEAGRVPVDNPATHLELTMIHEAMVLEYAGPDLALVEWASALKELLFMTVLANLFLPLGLAVSVSPIAVGLAVALYAGKVFLLAVAVTVVEATNAKLRFFRVPELMAVSLGLGFLALALRFL
;
A
#
# COMPACT_ATOMS: atom_id res chain seq x y z
N MET A 1 55.63 36.30 -16.67
CA MET A 1 56.58 36.54 -15.57
C MET A 1 55.80 36.87 -14.29
N ARG A 2 55.99 36.07 -13.22
CA ARG A 2 55.58 36.26 -11.79
C ARG A 2 54.05 36.38 -11.52
N ARG A 3 53.41 35.76 -10.52
CA ARG A 3 53.76 35.23 -9.17
C ARG A 3 52.87 33.99 -8.90
N GLY A 4 53.33 32.91 -8.25
CA GLY A 4 53.31 32.73 -6.78
C GLY A 4 52.27 31.65 -6.42
N ALA A 5 52.68 30.38 -6.24
CA ALA A 5 52.98 29.74 -4.95
C ALA A 5 51.76 29.45 -4.07
N LEU A 6 51.24 28.21 -4.13
CA LEU A 6 50.65 27.48 -3.02
C LEU A 6 51.05 26.00 -3.13
N ARG A 7 51.95 25.57 -2.22
CA ARG A 7 52.31 24.17 -1.91
C ARG A 7 51.13 23.55 -1.14
N ALA A 8 50.54 22.43 -1.57
CA ALA A 8 50.92 21.03 -1.31
C ALA A 8 50.86 20.60 0.17
N HIS A 9 49.90 19.74 0.52
CA HIS A 9 49.88 18.65 1.53
C HIS A 9 48.45 18.06 1.49
N GLY A 10 48.12 16.78 1.36
CA GLY A 10 48.84 15.50 1.25
C GLY A 10 47.83 14.37 1.52
N VAL A 11 48.00 13.24 0.83
CA VAL A 11 47.56 11.89 1.23
C VAL A 11 46.07 11.52 1.09
N HIS A 12 45.68 11.13 -0.12
CA HIS A 12 45.07 9.83 -0.46
C HIS A 12 45.18 9.61 -1.98
N GLY A 13 46.42 9.59 -2.46
CA GLY A 13 46.74 8.99 -3.76
C GLY A 13 47.17 7.56 -3.46
N ASP A 14 46.33 6.60 -3.83
CA ASP A 14 46.75 5.35 -4.48
C ASP A 14 45.55 4.40 -4.62
N ARG A 15 45.37 3.90 -5.85
CA ARG A 15 44.36 2.94 -6.35
C ARG A 15 43.12 3.56 -7.02
N VAL A 16 43.36 4.33 -8.07
CA VAL A 16 42.51 4.25 -9.26
C VAL A 16 43.25 3.37 -10.26
N LEU A 17 42.74 2.16 -10.50
CA LEU A 17 43.16 1.37 -11.65
C LEU A 17 42.65 2.10 -12.89
N GLN A 18 43.56 2.69 -13.66
CA GLN A 18 43.28 3.21 -15.00
C GLN A 18 42.73 2.08 -15.86
N ALA A 19 41.57 2.30 -16.47
CA ALA A 19 41.10 1.46 -17.57
C ALA A 19 42.14 1.55 -18.70
N HIS A 20 42.53 0.40 -19.21
CA HIS A 20 43.40 0.27 -20.37
C HIS A 20 42.70 0.93 -21.57
N ASP A 21 43.37 1.87 -22.24
CA ASP A 21 42.87 2.41 -23.49
C ASP A 21 42.77 1.27 -24.51
N ASP A 22 41.54 0.94 -24.92
CA ASP A 22 41.31 0.05 -26.04
C ASP A 22 41.54 0.84 -27.34
N ASP A 23 42.67 0.53 -27.96
CA ASP A 23 43.04 0.87 -29.33
C ASP A 23 41.96 0.37 -30.33
N LEU A 24 40.92 1.16 -30.55
CA LEU A 24 39.98 1.00 -31.65
C LEU A 24 40.13 2.15 -32.66
N GLN A 25 41.36 2.37 -33.11
CA GLN A 25 41.65 3.11 -34.34
C GLN A 25 42.72 2.39 -35.14
N ARG A 26 42.31 1.34 -35.86
CA ARG A 26 43.05 0.82 -37.02
C ARG A 26 42.15 -0.13 -37.80
N HIS A 27 41.70 0.34 -38.96
CA HIS A 27 41.26 -0.39 -40.17
C HIS A 27 40.04 0.23 -40.85
N LEU A 28 40.20 1.42 -41.40
CA LEU A 28 39.45 1.84 -42.58
C LEU A 28 40.43 2.52 -43.55
N SER A 29 40.76 1.83 -44.63
CA SER A 29 41.62 2.32 -45.71
C SER A 29 40.85 3.33 -46.57
N PRO A 30 41.47 4.45 -47.00
CA PRO A 30 40.85 5.39 -47.91
C PRO A 30 41.22 5.04 -49.34
N ASP A 31 40.32 4.40 -50.09
CA ASP A 31 40.07 4.64 -51.52
C ASP A 31 39.25 3.49 -52.13
N THR A 32 38.12 3.81 -52.75
CA THR A 32 37.94 3.70 -54.21
C THR A 32 36.51 4.00 -54.65
N ARG A 33 36.45 4.87 -55.65
CA ARG A 33 35.39 5.22 -56.61
C ARG A 33 34.32 4.13 -56.88
N GLY A 34 33.06 4.60 -56.86
CA GLY A 34 32.06 4.31 -57.89
C GLY A 34 31.37 2.94 -57.87
N VAL A 35 30.19 2.88 -57.23
CA VAL A 35 29.08 2.03 -57.68
C VAL A 35 27.77 2.80 -57.50
N GLU A 36 27.12 3.08 -58.63
CA GLU A 36 25.76 3.59 -58.72
C GLU A 36 24.74 2.56 -58.19
N GLY A 37 23.69 3.05 -57.54
CA GLY A 37 22.43 2.32 -57.42
C GLY A 37 22.08 1.83 -56.01
N GLY A 38 21.20 2.57 -55.31
CA GLY A 38 20.56 2.04 -54.10
C GLY A 38 19.88 3.08 -53.22
N LYS A 39 18.70 3.56 -53.65
CA LYS A 39 17.61 4.20 -52.88
C LYS A 39 17.97 4.82 -51.51
N GLY A 40 18.05 6.14 -51.47
CA GLY A 40 18.04 6.90 -50.23
C GLY A 40 16.70 6.84 -49.49
N LEU A 41 16.77 6.90 -48.16
CA LEU A 41 15.74 7.52 -47.33
C LEU A 41 16.44 8.38 -46.28
N ALA A 42 16.58 9.67 -46.59
CA ALA A 42 17.02 10.69 -45.65
C ALA A 42 15.85 10.98 -44.69
N LEU A 43 16.02 10.69 -43.40
CA LEU A 43 15.09 11.10 -42.36
C LEU A 43 15.72 12.27 -41.61
N PHE A 44 15.64 13.47 -42.18
CA PHE A 44 15.54 14.78 -41.51
C PHE A 44 15.55 15.87 -42.59
N PRO A 45 14.46 16.64 -42.79
CA PRO A 45 14.56 17.89 -43.52
C PRO A 45 14.94 19.03 -42.57
N GLU A 46 15.97 19.77 -42.98
CA GLU A 46 16.25 21.11 -42.48
C GLU A 46 15.09 22.06 -42.77
N ARG A 47 14.87 22.99 -41.82
CA ARG A 47 14.21 24.30 -41.96
C ARG A 47 13.20 24.45 -43.11
N GLY A 48 11.95 24.10 -42.82
CA GLY A 48 10.78 24.59 -43.56
C GLY A 48 9.91 25.46 -42.64
N GLU A 49 9.47 26.62 -43.13
CA GLU A 49 8.50 27.49 -42.47
C GLU A 49 7.19 26.73 -42.22
N VAL A 50 6.65 26.86 -41.00
CA VAL A 50 5.35 26.29 -40.62
C VAL A 50 4.25 27.15 -41.23
N PRO A 51 3.31 26.61 -42.03
CA PRO A 51 2.18 27.37 -42.51
C PRO A 51 1.29 27.78 -41.34
N GLY A 52 1.04 29.07 -41.19
CA GLY A 52 0.07 29.62 -40.23
C GLY A 52 -1.35 29.21 -40.62
N GLY A 53 -1.77 28.02 -40.19
CA GLY A 53 -3.15 27.58 -40.22
C GLY A 53 -3.92 28.16 -39.03
N ASP A 54 -5.11 28.70 -39.32
CA ASP A 54 -6.03 29.40 -38.43
C ASP A 54 -5.99 28.95 -36.97
N ARG A 55 -5.78 29.94 -36.08
CA ARG A 55 -6.15 29.82 -34.67
C ARG A 55 -7.66 29.61 -34.60
N ALA A 56 -8.09 28.36 -34.45
CA ALA A 56 -9.45 28.06 -34.05
C ALA A 56 -9.72 28.77 -32.73
N ASP A 57 -10.64 29.74 -32.79
CA ASP A 57 -11.03 30.60 -31.69
C ASP A 57 -11.72 29.75 -30.60
N LEU A 58 -10.96 29.31 -29.60
CA LEU A 58 -11.45 28.49 -28.46
C LEU A 58 -12.41 29.26 -27.53
N ARG A 59 -12.90 30.44 -27.94
CA ARG A 59 -13.88 31.25 -27.20
C ARG A 59 -15.34 31.00 -27.60
N ALA A 60 -15.62 30.04 -28.50
CA ALA A 60 -17.00 29.75 -28.95
C ALA A 60 -17.51 28.33 -28.65
N VAL A 61 -16.92 27.60 -27.69
CA VAL A 61 -17.55 26.36 -27.18
C VAL A 61 -18.66 26.72 -26.20
N ARG A 62 -19.90 26.91 -26.71
CA ARG A 62 -21.09 26.91 -25.86
C ARG A 62 -21.31 25.51 -25.30
N VAL A 63 -20.95 25.34 -24.03
CA VAL A 63 -21.42 24.20 -23.23
C VAL A 63 -22.94 24.28 -23.17
N ARG A 64 -23.64 23.32 -23.81
CA ARG A 64 -25.08 23.14 -23.58
C ARG A 64 -25.25 22.66 -22.14
N PRO A 65 -26.08 23.32 -21.31
CA PRO A 65 -26.39 22.77 -19.99
C PRO A 65 -27.07 21.41 -20.18
N ALA A 66 -26.67 20.44 -19.37
CA ALA A 66 -27.32 19.13 -19.31
C ALA A 66 -28.83 19.33 -19.09
N GLN A 67 -29.64 18.73 -19.96
CA GLN A 67 -31.08 18.70 -19.76
C GLN A 67 -31.38 18.00 -18.42
N PRO A 68 -32.25 18.56 -17.56
CA PRO A 68 -32.74 17.83 -16.41
C PRO A 68 -33.42 16.57 -16.91
N TRP A 69 -33.08 15.43 -16.29
CA TRP A 69 -33.79 14.17 -16.47
C TRP A 69 -35.28 14.42 -16.22
N ARG A 70 -36.09 14.51 -17.28
CA ARG A 70 -37.54 14.50 -17.18
C ARG A 70 -37.94 13.08 -16.83
N ALA A 71 -38.46 12.87 -15.62
CA ALA A 71 -39.24 11.71 -15.31
C ALA A 71 -40.36 11.64 -16.36
N GLY A 72 -40.29 10.64 -17.23
CA GLY A 72 -41.36 10.37 -18.17
C GLY A 72 -42.63 10.08 -17.37
N SER A 73 -43.59 10.99 -17.47
CA SER A 73 -44.99 10.72 -17.14
C SER A 73 -45.47 9.68 -18.15
N GLY A 74 -45.24 8.41 -17.85
CA GLY A 74 -45.86 7.28 -18.53
C GLY A 74 -47.37 7.42 -18.35
N GLY A 75 -48.06 7.54 -19.47
CA GLY A 75 -49.50 7.64 -19.54
C GLY A 75 -50.17 6.49 -18.80
N ALA A 76 -51.32 6.80 -18.22
CA ALA A 76 -52.28 5.82 -17.77
C ALA A 76 -52.71 4.99 -18.98
N ASP A 77 -52.19 3.77 -19.09
CA ASP A 77 -52.78 2.74 -19.92
C ASP A 77 -53.92 2.09 -19.12
N GLU A 78 -55.13 2.28 -19.62
CA GLU A 78 -56.34 1.64 -19.17
C GLU A 78 -56.28 0.12 -19.41
N GLY A 79 -56.45 -0.66 -18.33
CA GLY A 79 -57.18 -1.93 -18.34
C GLY A 79 -56.46 -3.20 -18.81
N ASP A 80 -56.00 -4.00 -17.83
CA ASP A 80 -56.12 -5.47 -17.89
C ASP A 80 -56.70 -5.97 -16.54
N PRO A 81 -57.99 -6.36 -16.47
CA PRO A 81 -58.64 -6.74 -15.22
C PRO A 81 -58.33 -8.22 -14.89
N GLY A 82 -57.11 -8.50 -14.43
CA GLY A 82 -56.74 -9.88 -14.11
C GLY A 82 -55.50 -10.12 -13.26
N ARG A 83 -54.64 -9.11 -13.02
CA ARG A 83 -53.40 -9.32 -12.27
C ARG A 83 -53.49 -8.75 -10.85
N GLN A 84 -53.74 -9.65 -9.89
CA GLN A 84 -53.48 -9.37 -8.48
C GLN A 84 -51.97 -9.10 -8.29
N PRO A 85 -51.55 -7.96 -7.71
CA PRO A 85 -50.15 -7.78 -7.34
C PRO A 85 -49.78 -8.79 -6.24
N PRO A 86 -48.57 -9.38 -6.26
CA PRO A 86 -48.16 -10.33 -5.24
C PRO A 86 -48.17 -9.65 -3.87
N ARG A 87 -48.95 -10.21 -2.94
CA ARG A 87 -48.98 -9.78 -1.54
C ARG A 87 -47.59 -10.02 -0.95
N LEU A 88 -46.82 -8.95 -0.74
CA LEU A 88 -45.62 -8.99 0.08
C LEU A 88 -46.04 -9.44 1.49
N SER A 89 -45.79 -10.71 1.78
CA SER A 89 -45.91 -11.28 3.11
C SER A 89 -45.02 -10.46 4.03
N ARG A 90 -45.65 -9.84 5.04
CA ARG A 90 -44.95 -9.19 6.15
C ARG A 90 -44.03 -10.23 6.77
N LEU A 91 -42.74 -10.18 6.43
CA LEU A 91 -41.70 -10.87 7.16
C LEU A 91 -41.81 -10.38 8.60
N ARG A 92 -42.36 -11.25 9.47
CA ARG A 92 -42.24 -11.14 10.92
C ARG A 92 -40.77 -10.85 11.19
N ALA A 93 -40.50 -9.70 11.79
CA ALA A 93 -39.23 -9.43 12.43
C ALA A 93 -39.03 -10.54 13.47
N GLY A 94 -38.31 -11.59 13.08
CA GLY A 94 -37.88 -12.65 13.97
C GLY A 94 -37.07 -11.98 15.08
N ALA A 95 -37.45 -12.29 16.32
CA ALA A 95 -36.81 -11.79 17.52
C ALA A 95 -35.29 -11.89 17.38
N GLY A 96 -34.64 -10.74 17.22
CA GLY A 96 -33.20 -10.65 17.16
C GLY A 96 -32.63 -11.29 18.41
N HIS A 97 -31.84 -12.35 18.24
CA HIS A 97 -30.91 -12.82 19.25
C HIS A 97 -30.04 -11.62 19.64
N ARG A 98 -30.39 -10.97 20.76
CA ARG A 98 -29.51 -10.00 21.41
C ARG A 98 -28.24 -10.79 21.79
N PRO A 99 -27.06 -10.45 21.25
CA PRO A 99 -25.84 -11.10 21.72
C PRO A 99 -25.72 -10.88 23.23
N PRO A 100 -25.24 -11.87 23.99
CA PRO A 100 -25.14 -11.77 25.44
C PRO A 100 -24.28 -10.57 25.82
N ALA A 101 -24.64 -9.95 26.94
CA ALA A 101 -24.14 -8.70 27.50
C ALA A 101 -22.64 -8.74 27.90
N LEU A 102 -21.74 -8.97 26.94
CA LEU A 102 -20.29 -8.75 27.05
C LEU A 102 -19.89 -7.34 26.58
N ALA A 103 -20.85 -6.51 26.20
CA ALA A 103 -20.64 -5.09 25.96
C ALA A 103 -20.67 -4.30 27.28
N ARG A 104 -19.85 -4.68 28.26
CA ARG A 104 -19.47 -3.72 29.31
C ARG A 104 -18.52 -2.73 28.64
N ARG A 105 -19.08 -1.77 27.88
CA ARG A 105 -18.36 -0.60 27.39
C ARG A 105 -17.84 0.10 28.63
N TRP A 106 -16.53 0.05 28.84
CA TRP A 106 -15.93 0.81 29.92
C TRP A 106 -16.28 2.27 29.65
N PRO A 107 -16.90 3.00 30.60
CA PRO A 107 -17.08 4.44 30.46
C PRO A 107 -15.70 5.09 30.61
N VAL A 108 -14.90 5.00 29.55
CA VAL A 108 -13.62 5.70 29.44
C VAL A 108 -13.94 7.12 29.01
N SER A 109 -13.38 8.07 29.75
CA SER A 109 -13.39 9.47 29.33
C SER A 109 -12.71 9.61 27.98
N LEU A 110 -13.13 10.59 27.17
CA LEU A 110 -12.51 10.87 25.87
C LEU A 110 -10.99 11.08 26.00
N ALA A 111 -10.54 11.70 27.10
CA ALA A 111 -9.13 11.85 27.42
C ALA A 111 -8.38 10.51 27.57
N GLN A 112 -9.00 9.53 28.24
CA GLN A 112 -8.41 8.18 28.38
C GLN A 112 -8.34 7.45 27.04
N SER A 113 -9.37 7.58 26.19
CA SER A 113 -9.36 6.98 24.86
C SER A 113 -8.28 7.59 23.96
N LEU A 114 -8.09 8.90 24.01
CA LEU A 114 -7.01 9.59 23.28
C LEU A 114 -5.62 9.21 23.82
N ALA A 115 -5.46 9.10 25.14
CA ALA A 115 -4.20 8.66 25.74
C ALA A 115 -3.86 7.21 25.34
N ALA A 116 -4.86 6.32 25.34
CA ALA A 116 -4.70 4.94 24.88
C ALA A 116 -4.36 4.89 23.38
N ALA A 117 -4.99 5.74 22.56
CA ALA A 117 -4.70 5.84 21.13
C ALA A 117 -3.26 6.28 20.88
N ALA A 118 -2.80 7.32 21.58
CA ALA A 118 -1.45 7.83 21.47
C ALA A 118 -0.41 6.79 21.91
N LEU A 119 -0.66 6.09 23.03
CA LEU A 119 0.22 5.03 23.52
C LEU A 119 0.30 3.86 22.53
N GLN A 120 -0.84 3.42 21.98
CA GLN A 120 -0.88 2.34 21.00
C GLN A 120 -0.16 2.74 19.70
N ALA A 121 -0.42 3.96 19.20
CA ALA A 121 0.26 4.48 18.03
C ALA A 121 1.78 4.54 18.23
N ALA A 122 2.24 5.04 19.38
CA ALA A 122 3.66 5.09 19.74
C ALA A 122 4.28 3.69 19.82
N ALA A 123 3.59 2.73 20.42
CA ALA A 123 4.05 1.35 20.52
C ALA A 123 4.18 0.68 19.14
N LEU A 124 3.18 0.85 18.26
CA LEU A 124 3.22 0.30 16.90
C LEU A 124 4.27 0.99 16.03
N LEU A 125 4.42 2.32 16.16
CA LEU A 125 5.50 3.07 15.50
C LEU A 125 6.87 2.56 15.93
N ALA A 126 7.06 2.25 17.21
CA ALA A 126 8.28 1.66 17.70
C ALA A 126 8.46 0.22 17.19
N LEU A 127 7.41 -0.59 17.10
CA LEU A 127 7.51 -2.00 16.71
C LEU A 127 7.71 -2.21 15.19
N ALA A 128 7.15 -1.33 14.36
CA ALA A 128 7.15 -1.50 12.91
C ALA A 128 8.55 -1.65 12.27
N PRO A 129 9.57 -0.81 12.60
CA PRO A 129 10.93 -0.98 12.07
C PRO A 129 11.60 -2.29 12.50
N LEU A 130 11.29 -2.79 13.71
CA LEU A 130 11.80 -4.08 14.20
C LEU A 130 11.24 -5.23 13.38
N LEU A 131 9.93 -5.23 13.12
CA LEU A 131 9.28 -6.25 12.28
C LEU A 131 9.92 -6.30 10.89
N ARG A 132 10.08 -5.14 10.24
CA ARG A 132 10.67 -5.07 8.90
C ARG A 132 12.11 -5.58 8.88
N SER A 133 12.90 -5.26 9.92
CA SER A 133 14.27 -5.76 10.08
C SER A 133 14.32 -7.26 10.36
N ALA A 134 13.40 -7.78 11.17
CA ALA A 134 13.25 -9.20 11.43
C ALA A 134 12.97 -9.98 10.15
N ILE A 135 12.05 -9.49 9.29
CA ILE A 135 11.76 -10.11 8.00
C ILE A 135 12.99 -10.12 7.09
N LYS A 136 13.74 -9.00 7.00
CA LYS A 136 15.01 -8.95 6.23
C LYS A 136 16.03 -9.96 6.76
N LYS A 137 16.14 -10.11 8.09
CA LYS A 137 17.04 -11.08 8.74
C LYS A 137 16.61 -12.52 8.47
N MET A 138 15.32 -12.83 8.58
CA MET A 138 14.78 -14.15 8.27
C MET A 138 15.00 -14.50 6.79
N LYS A 139 14.70 -13.58 5.87
CA LYS A 139 14.96 -13.76 4.42
C LYS A 139 16.42 -14.09 4.13
N ALA A 140 17.34 -13.37 4.76
CA ALA A 140 18.77 -13.65 4.63
C ALA A 140 19.14 -15.06 5.12
N ALA A 141 18.58 -15.50 6.26
CA ALA A 141 18.80 -16.85 6.76
C ALA A 141 18.26 -17.93 5.80
N PHE A 142 17.07 -17.74 5.20
CA PHE A 142 16.54 -18.64 4.16
C PHE A 142 17.44 -18.72 2.92
N GLN A 143 18.19 -17.65 2.63
CA GLN A 143 19.13 -17.57 1.53
C GLN A 143 20.56 -17.98 1.93
N SER A 144 20.73 -18.57 3.12
CA SER A 144 22.04 -18.98 3.66
C SER A 144 23.08 -17.85 3.70
N ARG A 145 22.65 -16.60 3.93
CA ARG A 145 23.53 -15.44 4.10
C ARG A 145 23.33 -14.78 5.46
N GLN A 146 24.34 -14.07 5.94
CA GLN A 146 24.20 -13.30 7.16
C GLN A 146 23.27 -12.09 6.93
N GLY A 147 22.19 -12.02 7.69
CA GLY A 147 21.24 -10.91 7.64
C GLY A 147 21.67 -9.68 8.46
N PRO A 148 21.01 -8.53 8.25
CA PRO A 148 21.26 -7.33 9.05
C PRO A 148 20.92 -7.56 10.53
N PRO A 149 21.47 -6.75 11.46
CA PRO A 149 21.07 -6.78 12.86
C PRO A 149 19.59 -6.39 13.02
N LEU A 150 18.93 -6.87 14.09
CA LEU A 150 17.51 -6.59 14.33
C LEU A 150 17.19 -5.11 14.49
N LEU A 151 18.15 -4.33 14.99
CA LEU A 151 18.00 -2.88 15.18
C LEU A 151 18.28 -2.06 13.91
N GLN A 152 18.62 -2.71 12.78
CA GLN A 152 19.01 -2.02 11.54
C GLN A 152 17.97 -0.99 11.07
N GLY A 153 16.68 -1.32 11.12
CA GLY A 153 15.61 -0.40 10.71
C GLY A 153 15.59 0.90 11.51
N TYR A 154 15.96 0.86 12.80
CA TYR A 154 16.06 2.09 13.61
C TYR A 154 17.29 2.91 13.23
N TYR A 155 18.43 2.27 12.95
CA TYR A 155 19.61 2.97 12.48
C TYR A 155 19.39 3.62 11.12
N ASP A 156 18.67 2.95 10.22
CA ASP A 156 18.33 3.51 8.90
C ASP A 156 17.39 4.72 9.03
N LEU A 157 16.36 4.64 9.86
CA LEU A 157 15.48 5.79 10.14
C LEU A 157 16.24 6.94 10.80
N ALA A 158 17.05 6.66 11.82
CA ALA A 158 17.86 7.68 12.48
C ALA A 158 18.85 8.36 11.52
N LYS A 159 19.42 7.59 10.58
CA LYS A 159 20.28 8.12 9.51
C LYS A 159 19.49 9.05 8.59
N LEU A 160 18.32 8.62 8.11
CA LEU A 160 17.51 9.42 7.18
C LEU A 160 16.99 10.72 7.83
N LEU A 161 16.57 10.67 9.09
CA LEU A 161 16.10 11.85 9.83
C LEU A 161 17.20 12.89 10.09
N ARG A 162 18.47 12.50 10.05
CA ARG A 162 19.62 13.41 10.23
C ARG A 162 20.16 13.97 8.92
N LYS A 163 19.69 13.48 7.78
CA LYS A 163 20.10 13.99 6.47
C LYS A 163 19.33 15.26 6.12
N GLU A 164 19.87 16.03 5.19
CA GLU A 164 19.18 17.16 4.60
C GLU A 164 18.18 16.66 3.54
N PRO A 165 16.93 17.15 3.51
CA PRO A 165 16.00 16.86 2.44
C PRO A 165 16.45 17.57 1.16
N VAL A 166 16.64 16.80 0.08
CA VAL A 166 16.87 17.34 -1.27
C VAL A 166 15.55 17.31 -2.02
N ARG A 167 15.20 18.41 -2.68
CA ARG A 167 13.95 18.56 -3.42
C ARG A 167 14.24 19.16 -4.79
N SER A 168 13.54 18.69 -5.81
CA SER A 168 13.61 19.29 -7.15
C SER A 168 13.08 20.72 -7.10
N GLU A 169 13.69 21.62 -7.89
CA GLU A 169 13.19 22.99 -8.09
C GLU A 169 11.82 23.02 -8.78
N THR A 170 11.49 21.96 -9.53
CA THR A 170 10.20 21.81 -10.22
C THR A 170 9.09 21.23 -9.35
N ALA A 171 9.43 20.70 -8.16
CA ALA A 171 8.47 20.09 -7.27
C ALA A 171 7.63 21.16 -6.55
N SER A 172 6.32 20.93 -6.48
CA SER A 172 5.40 21.83 -5.79
C SER A 172 5.26 21.47 -4.31
N TRP A 173 4.32 22.13 -3.63
CA TRP A 173 3.99 21.80 -2.24
C TRP A 173 3.42 20.37 -2.10
N VAL A 174 2.92 19.76 -3.18
CA VAL A 174 2.36 18.41 -3.18
C VAL A 174 3.45 17.38 -2.86
N PHE A 175 4.64 17.51 -3.45
CA PHE A 175 5.81 16.69 -3.12
C PHE A 175 6.15 16.73 -1.62
N VAL A 176 6.05 17.91 -1.00
CA VAL A 176 6.34 18.08 0.43
C VAL A 176 5.22 17.53 1.32
N ALA A 177 3.97 17.61 0.87
CA ALA A 177 2.81 17.14 1.62
C ALA A 177 2.66 15.60 1.57
N GLY A 178 3.01 14.97 0.44
CA GLY A 178 2.81 13.54 0.19
C GLY A 178 3.29 12.61 1.32
N PRO A 179 4.59 12.64 1.68
CA PRO A 179 5.15 11.82 2.77
C PRO A 179 4.47 12.06 4.13
N ARG A 180 4.09 13.31 4.41
CA ARG A 180 3.47 13.70 5.68
C ARG A 180 2.05 13.18 5.77
N VAL A 181 1.27 13.29 4.70
CA VAL A 181 -0.09 12.74 4.62
C VAL A 181 -0.03 11.22 4.70
N TYR A 182 0.86 10.56 3.97
CA TYR A 182 1.02 9.11 4.02
C TYR A 182 1.38 8.61 5.42
N PHE A 183 2.30 9.29 6.10
CA PHE A 183 2.63 8.97 7.49
C PHE A 183 1.47 9.24 8.45
N ALA A 184 0.80 10.40 8.32
CA ALA A 184 -0.32 10.75 9.17
C ALA A 184 -1.50 9.77 9.03
N THR A 185 -1.83 9.31 7.82
CA THR A 185 -2.90 8.34 7.63
C THR A 185 -2.52 6.96 8.16
N ALA A 186 -1.27 6.52 7.99
CA ALA A 186 -0.78 5.27 8.58
C ALA A 186 -0.84 5.32 10.12
N VAL A 187 -0.43 6.42 10.74
CA VAL A 187 -0.55 6.63 12.19
C VAL A 187 -2.01 6.68 12.62
N ALA A 188 -2.89 7.38 11.91
CA ALA A 188 -4.32 7.42 12.21
C ALA A 188 -4.95 6.03 12.14
N ALA A 189 -4.57 5.21 11.16
CA ALA A 189 -5.06 3.84 11.02
C ALA A 189 -4.72 2.95 12.22
N THR A 190 -3.61 3.23 12.94
CA THR A 190 -3.28 2.51 14.18
C THR A 190 -4.33 2.65 15.26
N THR A 191 -5.11 3.74 15.26
CA THR A 191 -6.13 4.00 16.29
C THR A 191 -7.42 3.22 16.08
N LEU A 192 -7.61 2.66 14.87
CA LEU A 192 -8.80 1.90 14.47
C LEU A 192 -8.64 0.38 14.65
N VAL A 193 -7.39 -0.09 14.75
CA VAL A 193 -7.10 -1.52 14.86
C VAL A 193 -6.92 -1.88 16.35
N PRO A 194 -7.69 -2.84 16.89
CA PRO A 194 -7.45 -3.35 18.24
C PRO A 194 -6.13 -4.15 18.25
N VAL A 195 -5.23 -3.88 19.20
CA VAL A 195 -3.91 -4.57 19.29
C VAL A 195 -3.84 -5.46 20.53
N LEU A 196 -3.87 -4.86 21.73
CA LEU A 196 -3.70 -5.58 23.00
C LEU A 196 -5.02 -5.80 23.73
N PHE A 197 -5.95 -4.86 23.59
CA PHE A 197 -7.28 -4.91 24.17
C PHE A 197 -8.32 -5.09 23.07
N ALA A 198 -9.45 -5.69 23.41
CA ALA A 198 -10.50 -5.99 22.45
C ALA A 198 -11.29 -4.74 22.00
N GLY A 199 -11.05 -3.57 22.62
CA GLY A 199 -11.56 -2.28 22.16
C GLY A 199 -10.48 -1.51 21.42
N ALA A 200 -10.78 -1.06 20.20
CA ALA A 200 -9.93 -0.09 19.51
C ALA A 200 -10.01 1.27 20.25
N PRO A 201 -8.91 2.02 20.37
CA PRO A 201 -8.92 3.31 21.08
C PRO A 201 -9.95 4.32 20.55
N LEU A 202 -10.15 4.34 19.23
CA LEU A 202 -11.11 5.21 18.53
C LEU A 202 -12.20 4.38 17.84
N GLU A 203 -12.73 3.39 18.55
CA GLU A 203 -13.75 2.48 18.02
C GLU A 203 -14.99 3.18 17.45
N GLN A 204 -15.36 4.35 17.97
CA GLN A 204 -16.53 5.12 17.49
C GLN A 204 -16.26 5.85 16.16
N ALA A 205 -14.98 6.10 15.85
CA ALA A 205 -14.57 6.95 14.74
C ALA A 205 -14.48 6.21 13.40
N GLY A 206 -14.44 4.87 13.39
CA GLY A 206 -14.35 4.16 12.12
C GLY A 206 -14.36 2.65 12.19
N GLY A 207 -15.01 2.04 11.20
CA GLY A 207 -14.92 0.61 10.90
C GLY A 207 -13.99 0.32 9.72
N ILE A 208 -14.18 -0.85 9.09
CA ILE A 208 -13.43 -1.31 7.92
C ILE A 208 -13.30 -0.21 6.85
N LEU A 209 -14.38 0.51 6.55
CA LEU A 209 -14.39 1.56 5.52
C LEU A 209 -13.41 2.70 5.80
N VAL A 210 -13.35 3.17 7.04
CA VAL A 210 -12.44 4.27 7.42
C VAL A 210 -10.99 3.78 7.44
N PHE A 211 -10.77 2.56 7.92
CA PHE A 211 -9.44 1.93 7.90
C PHE A 211 -8.90 1.82 6.47
N VAL A 212 -9.66 1.23 5.56
CA VAL A 212 -9.25 1.10 4.15
C VAL A 212 -9.14 2.48 3.48
N GLY A 213 -10.06 3.39 3.76
CA GLY A 213 -10.04 4.76 3.23
C GLY A 213 -8.81 5.56 3.66
N LEU A 214 -8.32 5.41 4.89
CA LEU A 214 -7.08 6.05 5.35
C LEU A 214 -5.85 5.51 4.61
N LEU A 215 -5.78 4.19 4.40
CA LEU A 215 -4.69 3.58 3.64
C LEU A 215 -4.72 4.03 2.18
N ALA A 216 -5.91 4.05 1.56
CA ALA A 216 -6.12 4.54 0.20
C ALA A 216 -5.74 6.02 0.05
N LEU A 217 -6.14 6.87 0.99
CA LEU A 217 -5.77 8.29 1.03
C LEU A 217 -4.25 8.48 1.12
N GLY A 218 -3.59 7.69 1.95
CA GLY A 218 -2.13 7.70 2.06
C GLY A 218 -1.44 7.34 0.74
N ARG A 219 -1.91 6.28 0.06
CA ARG A 219 -1.38 5.87 -1.25
C ARG A 219 -1.63 6.93 -2.31
N PHE A 220 -2.83 7.52 -2.33
CA PHE A 220 -3.19 8.61 -3.25
C PHE A 220 -2.27 9.83 -3.06
N ALA A 221 -1.99 10.22 -1.81
CA ALA A 221 -1.08 11.32 -1.52
C ALA A 221 0.35 11.03 -2.01
N LEU A 222 0.83 9.80 -1.85
CA LEU A 222 2.16 9.42 -2.34
C LEU A 222 2.20 9.36 -3.89
N ALA A 223 1.15 8.86 -4.53
CA ALA A 223 1.03 8.80 -5.98
C ALA A 223 1.05 10.19 -6.61
N THR A 224 0.18 11.08 -6.14
CA THR A 224 0.14 12.47 -6.62
C THR A 224 1.45 13.21 -6.38
N ALA A 225 2.10 12.99 -5.24
CA ALA A 225 3.39 13.58 -4.94
C ALA A 225 4.53 13.04 -5.83
N SER A 226 4.48 11.77 -6.24
CA SER A 226 5.48 11.24 -7.20
C SER A 226 5.31 11.81 -8.62
N LEU A 227 4.08 12.15 -9.04
CA LEU A 227 3.80 12.79 -10.33
C LEU A 227 4.29 14.25 -10.38
N ASP A 228 4.31 14.91 -9.22
CA ASP A 228 4.63 16.34 -9.07
C ASP A 228 6.09 16.68 -9.45
N THR A 229 7.01 15.72 -9.34
CA THR A 229 8.44 15.94 -9.66
C THR A 229 8.72 16.07 -11.16
N GLY A 230 7.79 15.63 -12.02
CA GLY A 230 7.99 15.62 -13.47
C GLY A 230 8.98 14.56 -13.98
N SER A 231 9.43 13.65 -13.11
CA SER A 231 10.33 12.55 -13.46
C SER A 231 9.58 11.42 -14.19
N PRO A 232 10.13 10.83 -15.28
CA PRO A 232 9.51 9.70 -15.96
C PRO A 232 9.20 8.51 -15.03
N PHE A 233 10.02 8.30 -13.99
CA PHE A 233 9.85 7.22 -13.04
C PHE A 233 8.66 7.41 -12.10
N GLY A 234 8.42 8.64 -11.63
CA GLY A 234 7.26 8.95 -10.79
C GLY A 234 5.94 8.65 -11.51
N GLY A 235 5.85 9.05 -12.78
CA GLY A 235 4.73 8.74 -13.68
C GLY A 235 4.49 7.24 -13.85
N MET A 236 5.53 6.50 -14.22
CA MET A 236 5.44 5.05 -14.42
C MET A 236 5.13 4.30 -13.11
N GLY A 237 5.77 4.67 -12.00
CA GLY A 237 5.55 4.08 -10.68
C GLY A 237 4.12 4.28 -10.21
N SER A 238 3.62 5.52 -10.25
CA SER A 238 2.24 5.84 -9.91
C SER A 238 1.23 5.07 -10.75
N SER A 239 1.40 5.04 -12.07
CA SER A 239 0.46 4.33 -12.96
C SER A 239 0.38 2.83 -12.62
N ARG A 240 1.53 2.21 -12.37
CA ARG A 240 1.62 0.79 -12.00
C ARG A 240 1.01 0.52 -10.64
N GLU A 241 1.35 1.33 -9.64
CA GLU A 241 0.82 1.20 -8.29
C GLU A 241 -0.69 1.38 -8.26
N MET A 242 -1.23 2.39 -8.96
CA MET A 242 -2.69 2.58 -9.06
C MET A 242 -3.40 1.43 -9.78
N THR A 243 -2.75 0.81 -10.77
CA THR A 243 -3.30 -0.37 -11.46
C THR A 243 -3.43 -1.55 -10.52
N VAL A 244 -2.42 -1.80 -9.67
CA VAL A 244 -2.47 -2.87 -8.65
C VAL A 244 -3.50 -2.53 -7.57
N ALA A 245 -3.50 -1.29 -7.07
CA ALA A 245 -4.41 -0.82 -6.04
C ALA A 245 -5.89 -0.90 -6.45
N ALA A 246 -6.20 -0.63 -7.73
CA ALA A 246 -7.57 -0.72 -8.25
C ALA A 246 -8.19 -2.12 -8.11
N LEU A 247 -7.37 -3.17 -8.03
CA LEU A 247 -7.81 -4.55 -7.78
C LEU A 247 -7.61 -4.98 -6.32
N ALA A 248 -6.53 -4.53 -5.69
CA ALA A 248 -6.19 -4.87 -4.31
C ALA A 248 -7.22 -4.30 -3.30
N GLU A 249 -7.71 -3.07 -3.50
CA GLU A 249 -8.66 -2.43 -2.59
C GLU A 249 -10.02 -3.13 -2.56
N PRO A 250 -10.67 -3.46 -3.69
CA PRO A 250 -11.89 -4.26 -3.67
C PRO A 250 -11.66 -5.65 -3.07
N ALA A 251 -10.52 -6.29 -3.34
CA ALA A 251 -10.19 -7.59 -2.74
C ALA A 251 -10.07 -7.52 -1.21
N LEU A 252 -9.42 -6.46 -0.70
CA LEU A 252 -9.34 -6.14 0.72
C LEU A 252 -10.74 -5.98 1.33
N MET A 253 -11.60 -5.20 0.68
CA MET A 253 -12.98 -4.98 1.14
C MET A 253 -13.78 -6.28 1.19
N LEU A 254 -13.73 -7.10 0.14
CA LEU A 254 -14.47 -8.37 0.09
C LEU A 254 -14.01 -9.34 1.18
N GLY A 255 -12.69 -9.47 1.39
CA GLY A 255 -12.13 -10.31 2.46
C GLY A 255 -12.57 -9.84 3.85
N LEU A 256 -12.54 -8.53 4.11
CA LEU A 256 -12.99 -7.97 5.39
C LEU A 256 -14.51 -8.05 5.56
N PHE A 257 -15.29 -7.89 4.49
CA PHE A 257 -16.75 -8.01 4.53
C PHE A 257 -17.21 -9.45 4.77
N ALA A 258 -16.48 -10.45 4.27
CA ALA A 258 -16.77 -11.85 4.58
C ALA A 258 -16.70 -12.11 6.10
N VAL A 259 -15.68 -11.55 6.76
CA VAL A 259 -15.57 -11.60 8.23
C VAL A 259 -16.63 -10.71 8.90
N ALA A 260 -16.96 -9.55 8.31
CA ALA A 260 -17.99 -8.65 8.81
C ALA A 260 -19.38 -9.29 8.87
N LEU A 261 -19.76 -10.07 7.87
CA LEU A 261 -21.02 -10.83 7.86
C LEU A 261 -21.06 -11.86 8.99
N TRP A 262 -19.91 -12.50 9.30
CA TRP A 262 -19.81 -13.42 10.42
C TRP A 262 -19.96 -12.72 11.77
N GLY A 263 -19.28 -11.58 11.96
CA GLY A 263 -19.30 -10.82 13.20
C GLY A 263 -20.55 -9.97 13.41
N GLY A 264 -21.29 -9.65 12.35
CA GLY A 264 -22.47 -8.79 12.39
C GLY A 264 -22.16 -7.32 12.63
N SER A 265 -20.94 -6.87 12.36
CA SER A 265 -20.51 -5.48 12.51
C SER A 265 -19.46 -5.11 11.46
N LEU A 266 -19.48 -3.85 11.03
CA LEU A 266 -18.40 -3.27 10.20
C LEU A 266 -17.25 -2.70 11.04
N ASN A 267 -17.39 -2.71 12.36
CA ASN A 267 -16.39 -2.22 13.29
C ASN A 267 -15.30 -3.28 13.54
N LEU A 268 -14.03 -2.91 13.38
CA LEU A 268 -12.90 -3.83 13.60
C LEU A 268 -12.81 -4.32 15.06
N GLY A 269 -13.11 -3.46 16.04
CA GLY A 269 -13.13 -3.83 17.45
C GLY A 269 -14.23 -4.84 17.78
N ASP A 270 -15.45 -4.59 17.29
CA ASP A 270 -16.55 -5.56 17.42
C ASP A 270 -16.23 -6.89 16.74
N LEU A 271 -15.60 -6.86 15.57
CA LEU A 271 -15.24 -8.06 14.84
C LEU A 271 -14.26 -8.92 15.63
N VAL A 272 -13.20 -8.30 16.15
CA VAL A 272 -12.21 -9.02 16.96
C VAL A 272 -12.83 -9.56 18.26
N ARG A 273 -13.76 -8.82 18.89
CA ARG A 273 -14.54 -9.34 20.04
C ARG A 273 -15.44 -10.52 19.66
N ALA A 274 -16.10 -10.45 18.51
CA ALA A 274 -16.90 -11.57 18.00
C ALA A 274 -16.01 -12.80 17.76
N THR A 275 -14.83 -12.62 17.15
CA THR A 275 -13.89 -13.71 16.84
C THR A 275 -13.36 -14.37 18.11
N ILE A 276 -13.06 -13.59 19.15
CA ILE A 276 -12.60 -14.14 20.43
C ILE A 276 -13.71 -14.89 21.16
N SER A 277 -14.92 -14.33 21.20
CA SER A 277 -16.02 -14.92 21.97
C SER A 277 -16.59 -16.19 21.35
N ARG A 278 -16.64 -16.26 20.02
CA ARG A 278 -17.23 -17.40 19.29
C ARG A 278 -16.18 -18.35 18.72
N GLY A 279 -14.90 -17.97 18.74
CA GLY A 279 -13.82 -18.71 18.09
C GLY A 279 -13.89 -18.65 16.55
N ILE A 280 -12.92 -19.29 15.91
CA ILE A 280 -12.93 -19.54 14.46
C ILE A 280 -13.98 -20.63 14.22
N SER A 281 -14.95 -20.38 13.32
CA SER A 281 -16.02 -21.35 13.09
C SER A 281 -15.57 -22.56 12.26
N GLY A 282 -14.37 -22.51 11.69
CA GLY A 282 -13.84 -23.56 10.81
C GLY A 282 -14.53 -23.56 9.44
N HIS A 283 -15.29 -22.51 9.15
CA HIS A 283 -16.06 -22.40 7.92
C HIS A 283 -15.11 -22.12 6.75
N PRO A 284 -15.27 -22.77 5.57
CA PRO A 284 -14.37 -22.58 4.43
C PRO A 284 -14.20 -21.11 4.02
N SER A 285 -15.22 -20.27 4.24
CA SER A 285 -15.15 -18.82 3.97
C SER A 285 -14.02 -18.12 4.74
N GLU A 286 -13.71 -18.56 5.96
CA GLU A 286 -12.67 -17.94 6.78
C GLU A 286 -11.28 -18.18 6.18
N LEU A 287 -11.02 -19.42 5.71
CA LEU A 287 -9.76 -19.75 5.03
C LEU A 287 -9.59 -18.96 3.73
N LEU A 288 -10.66 -18.85 2.94
CA LEU A 288 -10.64 -18.10 1.68
C LEU A 288 -10.45 -16.59 1.92
N ALA A 289 -11.11 -16.03 2.93
CA ALA A 289 -10.92 -14.63 3.32
C ALA A 289 -9.49 -14.39 3.84
N ALA A 290 -8.94 -15.30 4.65
CA ALA A 290 -7.56 -15.23 5.12
C ALA A 290 -6.56 -15.27 3.95
N ALA A 291 -6.77 -16.17 2.98
CA ALA A 291 -5.92 -16.28 1.79
C ALA A 291 -5.99 -15.01 0.91
N ALA A 292 -7.19 -14.48 0.67
CA ALA A 292 -7.37 -13.23 -0.06
C ALA A 292 -6.63 -12.06 0.62
N LEU A 293 -6.88 -11.87 1.92
CA LEU A 293 -6.25 -10.80 2.69
C LEU A 293 -4.73 -10.97 2.83
N PHE A 294 -4.24 -12.20 2.85
CA PHE A 294 -2.80 -12.47 2.83
C PHE A 294 -2.16 -12.11 1.47
N ILE A 295 -2.81 -12.41 0.34
CA ILE A 295 -2.34 -11.96 -0.98
C ILE A 295 -2.33 -10.43 -1.06
N VAL A 296 -3.38 -9.76 -0.55
CA VAL A 296 -3.42 -8.30 -0.46
C VAL A 296 -2.28 -7.76 0.42
N LEU A 297 -1.99 -8.37 1.57
CA LEU A 297 -0.87 -8.00 2.42
C LEU A 297 0.46 -8.01 1.65
N ILE A 298 0.72 -9.05 0.85
CA ILE A 298 1.94 -9.13 0.04
C ILE A 298 2.00 -8.01 -1.01
N ALA A 299 0.88 -7.75 -1.70
CA ALA A 299 0.81 -6.69 -2.70
C ALA A 299 1.00 -5.29 -2.11
N GLU A 300 0.30 -4.99 -1.02
CA GLU A 300 0.35 -3.70 -0.34
C GLU A 300 1.68 -3.45 0.37
N ALA A 301 2.36 -4.50 0.82
CA ALA A 301 3.70 -4.35 1.40
C ALA A 301 4.79 -4.18 0.32
N GLY A 302 4.45 -4.22 -0.98
CA GLY A 302 5.41 -4.14 -2.08
C GLY A 302 6.41 -5.31 -2.08
N ARG A 303 5.96 -6.48 -1.62
CA ARG A 303 6.82 -7.66 -1.40
C ARG A 303 6.78 -8.64 -2.55
N VAL A 304 7.78 -9.52 -2.62
CA VAL A 304 7.86 -10.56 -3.65
C VAL A 304 6.71 -11.55 -3.42
N PRO A 305 5.92 -11.90 -4.45
CA PRO A 305 6.21 -11.77 -5.88
C PRO A 305 5.74 -10.48 -6.58
N VAL A 306 5.05 -9.57 -5.90
CA VAL A 306 4.46 -8.36 -6.51
C VAL A 306 5.51 -7.31 -6.85
N ASP A 307 6.35 -6.94 -5.89
CA ASP A 307 7.49 -6.06 -6.12
C ASP A 307 8.70 -6.52 -5.29
N ASN A 308 9.86 -5.89 -5.49
CA ASN A 308 11.05 -6.16 -4.69
C ASN A 308 11.69 -4.83 -4.25
N PRO A 309 11.58 -4.45 -2.97
CA PRO A 309 12.12 -3.18 -2.47
C PRO A 309 13.65 -3.19 -2.42
N ALA A 310 14.30 -4.34 -2.63
CA ALA A 310 15.75 -4.43 -2.67
C ALA A 310 16.34 -4.19 -4.08
N THR A 311 15.49 -4.01 -5.10
CA THR A 311 15.94 -3.88 -6.49
C THR A 311 15.59 -2.51 -7.04
N HIS A 312 16.61 -1.70 -7.30
CA HIS A 312 16.49 -0.39 -7.92
C HIS A 312 16.61 -0.48 -9.47
N LEU A 313 15.92 -1.43 -10.08
CA LEU A 313 15.89 -1.54 -11.55
C LEU A 313 14.71 -0.73 -12.08
N GLU A 314 15.02 0.51 -12.46
CA GLU A 314 14.12 1.56 -12.93
C GLU A 314 12.89 1.06 -13.72
N LEU A 315 13.11 0.20 -14.73
CA LEU A 315 12.04 -0.25 -15.62
C LEU A 315 11.05 -1.22 -14.98
N THR A 316 11.38 -1.89 -13.87
CA THR A 316 10.53 -2.92 -13.23
C THR A 316 9.99 -2.51 -11.87
N MET A 317 10.38 -1.35 -11.35
CA MET A 317 9.94 -0.86 -10.05
C MET A 317 8.46 -0.47 -10.09
N ILE A 318 7.77 -0.72 -8.98
CA ILE A 318 6.41 -0.25 -8.74
C ILE A 318 6.45 0.73 -7.57
N HIS A 319 6.67 0.23 -6.36
CA HIS A 319 6.66 1.03 -5.13
C HIS A 319 7.89 1.94 -5.05
N GLU A 320 9.07 1.39 -5.36
CA GLU A 320 10.34 2.14 -5.27
C GLU A 320 10.37 3.33 -6.24
N ALA A 321 9.75 3.18 -7.43
CA ALA A 321 9.67 4.23 -8.44
C ALA A 321 8.93 5.49 -7.95
N MET A 322 7.98 5.35 -7.02
CA MET A 322 7.24 6.48 -6.47
C MET A 322 8.05 7.29 -5.45
N VAL A 323 9.12 6.71 -4.90
CA VAL A 323 9.89 7.30 -3.80
C VAL A 323 11.32 7.68 -4.16
N LEU A 324 11.77 7.40 -5.38
CA LEU A 324 13.15 7.64 -5.85
C LEU A 324 13.65 9.07 -5.61
N GLU A 325 12.77 10.06 -5.80
CA GLU A 325 13.13 11.47 -5.71
C GLU A 325 13.17 11.97 -4.25
N TYR A 326 12.69 11.19 -3.27
CA TYR A 326 12.72 11.59 -1.87
C TYR A 326 14.08 11.33 -1.23
N ALA A 327 14.54 12.31 -0.45
CA ALA A 327 15.74 12.19 0.35
C ALA A 327 15.51 12.63 1.81
N GLY A 328 16.34 12.09 2.70
CA GLY A 328 16.40 12.51 4.09
C GLY A 328 15.11 12.27 4.87
N PRO A 329 14.61 13.26 5.65
CA PRO A 329 13.46 13.07 6.54
C PRO A 329 12.17 12.72 5.81
N ASP A 330 11.97 13.24 4.59
CA ASP A 330 10.77 12.96 3.79
C ASP A 330 10.73 11.46 3.41
N LEU A 331 11.87 10.89 3.00
CA LEU A 331 11.99 9.43 2.77
C LEU A 331 11.83 8.63 4.08
N ALA A 332 12.34 9.13 5.20
CA ALA A 332 12.18 8.46 6.50
C ALA A 332 10.71 8.27 6.88
N LEU A 333 9.88 9.30 6.64
CA LEU A 333 8.43 9.24 6.90
C LEU A 333 7.76 8.18 6.03
N VAL A 334 8.10 8.11 4.74
CA VAL A 334 7.54 7.09 3.83
C VAL A 334 7.93 5.68 4.26
N GLU A 335 9.20 5.46 4.59
CA GLU A 335 9.70 4.15 5.01
C GLU A 335 9.10 3.68 6.34
N TRP A 336 8.87 4.62 7.26
CA TRP A 336 8.24 4.36 8.54
C TRP A 336 6.74 4.06 8.38
N ALA A 337 6.05 4.84 7.54
CA ALA A 337 4.65 4.63 7.20
C ALA A 337 4.42 3.27 6.51
N SER A 338 5.30 2.88 5.58
CA SER A 338 5.22 1.58 4.91
C SER A 338 5.47 0.41 5.87
N ALA A 339 6.43 0.54 6.80
CA ALA A 339 6.62 -0.45 7.86
C ALA A 339 5.41 -0.55 8.78
N LEU A 340 4.77 0.57 9.10
CA LEU A 340 3.57 0.63 9.92
C LEU A 340 2.36 0.00 9.20
N LYS A 341 2.19 0.30 7.90
CA LYS A 341 1.16 -0.30 7.05
C LYS A 341 1.29 -1.82 7.03
N GLU A 342 2.50 -2.35 6.83
CA GLU A 342 2.76 -3.79 6.87
C GLU A 342 2.37 -4.41 8.22
N LEU A 343 2.78 -3.79 9.34
CA LEU A 343 2.41 -4.23 10.68
C LEU A 343 0.89 -4.20 10.92
N LEU A 344 0.19 -3.19 10.41
CA LEU A 344 -1.27 -3.07 10.54
C LEU A 344 -2.00 -4.18 9.79
N PHE A 345 -1.61 -4.48 8.55
CA PHE A 345 -2.18 -5.60 7.81
C PHE A 345 -1.94 -6.94 8.52
N MET A 346 -0.72 -7.18 9.02
CA MET A 346 -0.43 -8.38 9.81
C MET A 346 -1.26 -8.43 11.10
N THR A 347 -1.46 -7.29 11.76
CA THR A 347 -2.27 -7.21 12.99
C THR A 347 -3.73 -7.52 12.72
N VAL A 348 -4.32 -6.95 11.66
CA VAL A 348 -5.71 -7.24 11.27
C VAL A 348 -5.87 -8.72 10.94
N LEU A 349 -4.95 -9.28 10.14
CA LEU A 349 -4.99 -10.70 9.78
C LEU A 349 -4.84 -11.60 11.02
N ALA A 350 -3.88 -11.30 11.90
CA ALA A 350 -3.67 -12.05 13.14
C ALA A 350 -4.89 -12.00 14.07
N ASN A 351 -5.53 -10.84 14.20
CA ASN A 351 -6.65 -10.70 15.14
C ASN A 351 -7.97 -11.28 14.60
N LEU A 352 -8.16 -11.29 13.28
CA LEU A 352 -9.36 -11.87 12.67
C LEU A 352 -9.27 -13.39 12.49
N PHE A 353 -8.08 -13.94 12.24
CA PHE A 353 -7.92 -15.38 11.91
C PHE A 353 -7.12 -16.19 12.92
N LEU A 354 -6.53 -15.57 13.94
CA LEU A 354 -5.85 -16.26 15.04
C LEU A 354 -6.30 -15.65 16.38
N PRO A 355 -7.54 -15.88 16.85
CA PRO A 355 -8.15 -15.15 17.97
C PRO A 355 -7.66 -15.60 19.35
N LEU A 356 -6.34 -15.69 19.55
CA LEU A 356 -5.71 -16.07 20.82
C LEU A 356 -5.17 -14.85 21.57
N GLY A 357 -5.50 -14.65 22.84
CA GLY A 357 -4.67 -13.80 23.70
C GLY A 357 -4.81 -12.28 23.58
N LEU A 358 -6.03 -11.73 23.53
CA LEU A 358 -6.22 -10.34 23.94
C LEU A 358 -6.39 -10.26 25.46
N ALA A 359 -5.91 -9.16 26.05
CA ALA A 359 -6.04 -8.93 27.47
C ALA A 359 -7.50 -8.69 27.86
N VAL A 360 -8.08 -9.63 28.60
CA VAL A 360 -9.46 -9.53 29.15
C VAL A 360 -9.49 -8.70 30.44
N SER A 361 -8.34 -8.48 31.07
CA SER A 361 -8.17 -7.67 32.28
C SER A 361 -6.90 -6.81 32.22
N VAL A 362 -6.86 -5.74 33.01
CA VAL A 362 -5.70 -4.82 33.13
C VAL A 362 -4.61 -5.39 34.05
N SER A 363 -4.70 -6.67 34.44
CA SER A 363 -3.66 -7.32 35.24
C SER A 363 -2.33 -7.33 34.48
N PRO A 364 -1.20 -6.99 35.12
CA PRO A 364 0.12 -7.02 34.47
C PRO A 364 0.44 -8.36 33.81
N ILE A 365 0.00 -9.47 34.40
CA ILE A 365 0.18 -10.82 33.87
C ILE A 365 -0.65 -11.01 32.58
N ALA A 366 -1.91 -10.56 32.59
CA ALA A 366 -2.79 -10.66 31.43
C ALA A 366 -2.28 -9.80 30.26
N VAL A 367 -1.78 -8.60 30.56
CA VAL A 367 -1.17 -7.72 29.56
C VAL A 367 0.13 -8.32 29.01
N GLY A 368 0.99 -8.85 29.87
CA GLY A 368 2.23 -9.52 29.45
C GLY A 368 1.98 -10.73 28.54
N LEU A 369 0.99 -11.56 28.89
CA LEU A 369 0.58 -12.69 28.05
C LEU A 369 0.00 -12.22 26.71
N ALA A 370 -0.81 -11.16 26.70
CA ALA A 370 -1.38 -10.62 25.47
C ALA A 370 -0.30 -10.07 24.52
N VAL A 371 0.70 -9.36 25.07
CA VAL A 371 1.85 -8.88 24.29
C VAL A 371 2.65 -10.05 23.71
N ALA A 372 2.91 -11.09 24.51
CA ALA A 372 3.64 -12.27 24.04
C ALA A 372 2.89 -13.03 22.93
N LEU A 373 1.58 -13.22 23.08
CA LEU A 373 0.75 -13.88 22.07
C LEU A 373 0.61 -13.04 20.81
N TYR A 374 0.45 -11.72 20.94
CA TYR A 374 0.46 -10.80 19.80
C TYR A 374 1.79 -10.88 19.04
N ALA A 375 2.92 -10.78 19.74
CA ALA A 375 4.25 -10.91 19.14
C ALA A 375 4.43 -12.27 18.44
N GLY A 376 3.96 -13.36 19.05
CA GLY A 376 4.00 -14.70 18.46
C GLY A 376 3.22 -14.82 17.16
N LYS A 377 2.00 -14.26 17.09
CA LYS A 377 1.19 -14.27 15.86
C LYS A 377 1.79 -13.42 14.75
N VAL A 378 2.24 -12.20 15.09
CA VAL A 378 2.89 -11.31 14.12
C VAL A 378 4.17 -11.96 13.60
N PHE A 379 4.94 -12.62 14.48
CA PHE A 379 6.11 -13.40 14.07
C PHE A 379 5.75 -14.56 13.14
N LEU A 380 4.68 -15.31 13.43
CA LEU A 380 4.21 -16.39 12.56
C LEU A 380 3.84 -15.86 11.16
N LEU A 381 3.13 -14.73 11.07
CA LEU A 381 2.81 -14.09 9.79
C LEU A 381 4.05 -13.56 9.09
N ALA A 382 5.01 -13.00 9.83
CA ALA A 382 6.29 -12.56 9.29
C ALA A 382 7.10 -13.72 8.70
N VAL A 383 7.07 -14.90 9.33
CA VAL A 383 7.64 -16.14 8.77
C VAL A 383 6.90 -16.53 7.50
N ALA A 384 5.56 -16.52 7.49
CA ALA A 384 4.77 -16.85 6.29
C ALA A 384 5.10 -15.91 5.11
N VAL A 385 5.16 -14.59 5.35
CA VAL A 385 5.60 -13.60 4.36
C VAL A 385 7.02 -13.89 3.88
N THR A 386 7.95 -14.21 4.78
CA THR A 386 9.34 -14.53 4.43
C THR A 386 9.42 -15.78 3.56
N VAL A 387 8.66 -16.83 3.86
CA VAL A 387 8.62 -18.06 3.07
C VAL A 387 8.13 -17.77 1.66
N VAL A 388 7.06 -16.97 1.51
CA VAL A 388 6.58 -16.55 0.18
C VAL A 388 7.66 -15.80 -0.59
N GLU A 389 8.33 -14.83 0.04
CA GLU A 389 9.41 -14.07 -0.61
C GLU A 389 10.63 -14.91 -0.98
N ALA A 390 10.95 -15.94 -0.19
CA ALA A 390 12.10 -16.79 -0.41
C ALA A 390 11.84 -17.86 -1.49
N THR A 391 10.59 -18.31 -1.62
CA THR A 391 10.20 -19.39 -2.55
C THR A 391 9.74 -18.88 -3.90
N ASN A 392 9.32 -17.61 -4.01
CA ASN A 392 8.80 -17.04 -5.24
C ASN A 392 9.81 -16.08 -5.90
N ALA A 393 9.77 -16.03 -7.23
CA ALA A 393 10.42 -14.99 -7.99
C ALA A 393 9.50 -13.77 -8.18
N LYS A 394 10.08 -12.61 -8.46
CA LYS A 394 9.32 -11.41 -8.83
C LYS A 394 8.52 -11.68 -10.11
N LEU A 395 7.21 -11.46 -10.06
CA LEU A 395 6.33 -11.57 -11.22
C LEU A 395 6.56 -10.38 -12.16
N ARG A 396 6.31 -10.63 -13.46
CA ARG A 396 6.22 -9.54 -14.42
C ARG A 396 4.98 -8.70 -14.09
N PHE A 397 5.08 -7.38 -14.24
CA PHE A 397 3.99 -6.44 -13.93
C PHE A 397 2.65 -6.89 -14.52
N PHE A 398 2.62 -7.35 -15.78
CA PHE A 398 1.39 -7.82 -16.44
C PHE A 398 0.71 -9.03 -15.77
N ARG A 399 1.42 -9.82 -14.95
CA ARG A 399 0.85 -10.94 -14.18
C ARG A 399 0.41 -10.54 -12.78
N VAL A 400 0.78 -9.35 -12.29
CA VAL A 400 0.36 -8.87 -10.97
C VAL A 400 -1.17 -8.67 -10.91
N PRO A 401 -1.83 -8.08 -11.93
CA PRO A 401 -3.29 -8.04 -11.99
C PRO A 401 -3.96 -9.42 -11.92
N GLU A 402 -3.37 -10.47 -12.51
CA GLU A 402 -3.90 -11.84 -12.43
C GLU A 402 -3.86 -12.36 -10.98
N LEU A 403 -2.76 -12.12 -10.26
CA LEU A 403 -2.65 -12.46 -8.84
C LEU A 403 -3.68 -11.67 -8.00
N MET A 404 -3.91 -10.40 -8.32
CA MET A 404 -4.93 -9.60 -7.64
C MET A 404 -6.36 -10.07 -7.95
N ALA A 405 -6.61 -10.52 -9.19
CA ALA A 405 -7.88 -11.14 -9.57
C ALA A 405 -8.13 -12.44 -8.80
N VAL A 406 -7.09 -13.26 -8.55
CA VAL A 406 -7.20 -14.43 -7.67
C VAL A 406 -7.61 -14.03 -6.26
N SER A 407 -6.96 -13.02 -5.68
CA SER A 407 -7.35 -12.48 -4.36
C SER A 407 -8.79 -12.00 -4.33
N LEU A 408 -9.20 -11.24 -5.36
CA LEU A 408 -10.57 -10.74 -5.51
C LEU A 408 -11.58 -11.89 -5.59
N GLY A 409 -11.28 -12.93 -6.38
CA GLY A 409 -12.10 -14.13 -6.51
C GLY A 409 -12.22 -14.92 -5.21
N LEU A 410 -11.12 -15.06 -4.45
CA LEU A 410 -11.13 -15.70 -3.13
C LEU A 410 -11.97 -14.89 -2.13
N GLY A 411 -11.83 -13.57 -2.11
CA GLY A 411 -12.63 -12.68 -1.26
C GLY A 411 -14.11 -12.72 -1.61
N PHE A 412 -14.44 -12.72 -2.91
CA PHE A 412 -15.82 -12.87 -3.38
C PHE A 412 -16.42 -14.23 -2.98
N LEU A 413 -15.69 -15.32 -3.20
CA LEU A 413 -16.14 -16.66 -2.83
C LEU A 413 -16.33 -16.80 -1.31
N ALA A 414 -15.42 -16.23 -0.52
CA ALA A 414 -15.55 -16.16 0.93
C ALA A 414 -16.83 -15.45 1.36
N LEU A 415 -17.13 -14.30 0.75
CA LEU A 415 -18.33 -13.52 1.03
C LEU A 415 -19.60 -14.29 0.62
N ALA A 416 -19.62 -14.86 -0.58
CA ALA A 416 -20.75 -15.61 -1.11
C ALA A 416 -21.06 -16.85 -0.25
N LEU A 417 -20.05 -17.64 0.10
CA LEU A 417 -20.21 -18.81 0.98
C LEU A 417 -20.64 -18.43 2.39
N ARG A 418 -20.36 -17.20 2.84
CA ARG A 418 -20.81 -16.74 4.15
C ARG A 418 -22.25 -16.25 4.13
N PHE A 419 -22.69 -15.76 2.98
CA PHE A 419 -24.03 -15.24 2.76
C PHE A 419 -25.06 -16.34 2.51
N LEU A 420 -24.69 -17.35 1.73
CA LEU A 420 -25.44 -18.59 1.51
C LEU A 420 -25.42 -19.45 2.77
#